data_AF-A0A392Q575-F1
#
_entry.id   AF-A0A392Q575-F1
#
_cell.length_a   1.000
_cell.length_b   1.000
_cell.length_c   1.000
_cell.angle_alpha   90.00
_cell.angle_beta   90.00
_cell.angle_gamma   90.00
#
_symmetry.space_group_name_H-M   'P 1'
#
loop_
_entity.id
_entity.type
_entity.pdbx_description
1 polymer ?
#
loop_
_entity_poly.entity_id
_entity_poly.type
_entity_poly.pdbx_seq_one_letter_code
_entity_poly.pdbx_strand_id
1 'polypeptide(L)'
;TSIRHGCTAVVNLELLPQPPPTRAPGNPWPQWPRIFRVDYGHQEAETKFGKDPRTYEVLTKRFVGDENGTVKGLEVVRVRWEKDETGKFQFKEIEGSEEIIEADLVLLAMGFLGPEA
;
A
#
# COMPACT_ATOMS: atom_id res chain seq x y z
N THR A 1 1.93 -7.46 13.70
CA THR A 1 2.96 -7.01 14.68
C THR A 1 2.63 -5.66 15.28
N SER A 2 2.54 -4.58 14.51
CA SER A 2 2.23 -3.23 15.02
C SER A 2 0.99 -3.19 15.93
N ILE A 3 -0.06 -3.93 15.52
CA ILE A 3 -1.30 -4.10 16.29
C ILE A 3 -1.05 -4.65 17.70
N ARG A 4 -0.20 -5.68 17.79
CA ARG A 4 0.15 -6.38 19.03
C ARG A 4 1.10 -5.57 19.89
N HIS A 5 1.86 -4.64 19.29
CA HIS A 5 2.67 -3.66 20.00
C HIS A 5 1.86 -2.44 20.46
N GLY A 6 0.52 -2.46 20.30
CA GLY A 6 -0.35 -1.45 20.87
C GLY A 6 -0.55 -0.19 20.02
N CYS A 7 -0.33 -0.24 18.71
CA CYS A 7 -0.64 0.90 17.85
C CYS A 7 -2.12 1.31 17.95
N THR A 8 -2.39 2.60 17.87
CA THR A 8 -3.74 3.21 17.93
C THR A 8 -4.45 3.18 16.58
N ALA A 9 -3.68 3.24 15.50
CA ALA A 9 -4.13 3.08 14.11
C ALA A 9 -3.06 2.36 13.29
N VAL A 10 -3.46 1.78 12.16
CA VAL A 10 -2.55 1.20 11.17
C VAL A 10 -3.11 1.42 9.78
N VAL A 11 -2.24 1.83 8.85
CA VAL A 11 -2.56 2.01 7.43
C VAL A 11 -1.46 1.33 6.62
N ASN A 12 -1.87 0.52 5.65
CA ASN A 12 -0.98 -0.10 4.67
C ASN A 12 -1.22 0.57 3.32
N LEU A 13 -0.21 1.21 2.78
CA LEU A 13 -0.30 1.84 1.46
C LEU A 13 0.22 0.88 0.39
N GLU A 14 -0.58 0.68 -0.64
CA GLU A 14 -0.25 -0.12 -1.81
C GLU A 14 -0.35 0.74 -3.07
N LEU A 15 0.70 0.70 -3.88
CA LEU A 15 0.75 1.45 -5.14
C LEU A 15 -0.12 0.79 -6.20
N LEU A 16 -0.18 -0.54 -6.20
CA LEU A 16 -0.93 -1.33 -7.17
C LEU A 16 -2.45 -1.27 -6.92
N PRO A 17 -3.27 -1.53 -7.96
CA PRO A 17 -4.70 -1.66 -7.77
C PRO A 17 -5.03 -2.89 -6.93
N GLN A 18 -6.19 -2.85 -6.26
CA GLN A 18 -6.69 -4.00 -5.52
C GLN A 18 -6.75 -5.23 -6.46
N PRO A 19 -6.13 -6.36 -6.08
CA PRO A 19 -6.20 -7.57 -6.88
C PRO A 19 -7.65 -8.04 -7.08
N PRO A 20 -7.97 -8.74 -8.18
CA PRO A 20 -9.32 -9.24 -8.42
C PRO A 20 -9.70 -10.37 -7.44
N PRO A 21 -11.00 -10.61 -7.20
CA PRO A 21 -11.45 -11.69 -6.31
C PRO A 21 -11.14 -13.09 -6.86
N THR A 22 -11.03 -13.21 -8.18
CA THR A 22 -10.73 -14.46 -8.88
C THR A 22 -9.58 -14.29 -9.85
N ARG A 23 -8.92 -15.40 -10.20
CA ARG A 23 -7.77 -15.40 -11.12
C ARG A 23 -8.18 -14.82 -12.48
N ALA A 24 -7.49 -13.76 -12.91
CA ALA A 24 -7.70 -13.15 -14.22
C ALA A 24 -7.14 -14.02 -15.35
N PRO A 25 -7.68 -13.94 -16.59
CA PRO A 25 -7.16 -14.69 -17.75
C PRO A 25 -5.66 -14.48 -18.01
N GLY A 26 -5.13 -13.31 -17.67
CA GLY A 26 -3.70 -12.96 -17.81
C GLY A 26 -2.77 -13.54 -16.73
N ASN A 27 -3.28 -14.30 -15.76
CA ASN A 27 -2.50 -14.94 -14.70
C ASN A 27 -2.83 -16.45 -14.59
N PRO A 28 -2.55 -17.26 -15.62
CA PRO A 28 -2.91 -18.68 -15.64
C PRO A 28 -2.05 -19.52 -14.69
N TRP A 29 -2.54 -20.70 -14.33
CA TRP A 29 -1.70 -21.73 -13.71
C TRP A 29 -0.55 -22.13 -14.68
N PRO A 30 0.68 -22.38 -14.22
CA PRO A 30 1.14 -22.57 -12.82
C PRO A 30 1.58 -21.29 -12.09
N GLN A 31 1.31 -20.10 -12.63
CA GLN A 31 1.70 -18.86 -11.95
C GLN A 31 0.98 -18.72 -10.60
N TRP A 32 1.68 -18.09 -9.65
CA TRP A 32 1.07 -17.75 -8.37
C TRP A 32 -0.16 -16.84 -8.60
N PRO A 33 -1.33 -17.19 -8.04
CA PRO A 33 -2.55 -16.43 -8.25
C PRO A 33 -2.46 -15.04 -7.64
N ARG A 34 -2.61 -14.02 -8.48
CA ARG A 34 -2.77 -12.62 -8.09
C ARG A 34 -4.24 -12.33 -7.83
N ILE A 35 -4.71 -12.74 -6.66
CA ILE A 35 -6.11 -12.55 -6.24
C ILE A 35 -6.16 -11.82 -4.89
N PHE A 36 -7.27 -11.15 -4.61
CA PHE A 36 -7.49 -10.53 -3.32
C PHE A 36 -7.58 -11.61 -2.25
N ARG A 37 -6.75 -11.47 -1.21
CA ARG A 37 -6.73 -12.38 -0.07
C ARG A 37 -6.74 -11.57 1.21
N VAL A 38 -7.43 -12.11 2.19
CA VAL A 38 -7.51 -11.57 3.54
C VAL A 38 -6.75 -12.53 4.45
N ASP A 39 -5.49 -12.20 4.70
CA ASP A 39 -4.66 -12.92 5.67
C ASP A 39 -5.02 -12.57 7.11
N TYR A 40 -4.56 -13.37 8.07
CA TYR A 40 -4.82 -13.21 9.50
C TYR A 40 -4.54 -11.79 10.02
N GLY A 41 -3.44 -11.15 9.57
CA GLY A 41 -3.10 -9.79 10.01
C GLY A 41 -4.12 -8.73 9.57
N HIS A 42 -4.74 -8.91 8.39
CA HIS A 42 -5.80 -8.04 7.91
C HIS A 42 -7.08 -8.24 8.73
N GLN A 43 -7.43 -9.50 9.06
CA GLN A 43 -8.58 -9.82 9.92
C GLN A 43 -8.40 -9.25 11.34
N GLU A 44 -7.19 -9.32 11.89
CA GLU A 44 -6.85 -8.75 13.20
C GLU A 44 -7.03 -7.22 13.19
N ALA A 45 -6.60 -6.55 12.12
CA ALA A 45 -6.79 -5.11 11.94
C ALA A 45 -8.28 -4.74 11.80
N GLU A 46 -9.03 -5.46 10.97
CA GLU A 46 -10.45 -5.25 10.77
C GLU A 46 -11.24 -5.46 12.07
N THR A 47 -10.90 -6.51 12.84
CA THR A 47 -11.53 -6.79 14.13
C THR A 47 -11.23 -5.69 15.15
N LYS A 48 -9.99 -5.19 15.21
CA LYS A 48 -9.60 -4.18 16.21
C LYS A 48 -10.05 -2.77 15.86
N PHE A 49 -9.99 -2.39 14.58
CA PHE A 49 -10.18 -1.01 14.12
C PHE A 49 -11.44 -0.83 13.25
N GLY A 50 -12.18 -1.89 12.96
CA GLY A 50 -13.44 -1.87 12.20
C GLY A 50 -13.28 -1.71 10.69
N LYS A 51 -12.06 -1.78 10.15
CA LYS A 51 -11.79 -1.65 8.71
C LYS A 51 -10.53 -2.39 8.27
N ASP A 52 -10.50 -2.80 7.00
CA ASP A 52 -9.26 -3.26 6.35
C ASP A 52 -8.21 -2.14 6.39
N PRO A 53 -6.97 -2.43 6.80
CA PRO A 53 -5.93 -1.40 6.91
C PRO A 53 -5.36 -0.98 5.55
N ARG A 54 -5.64 -1.72 4.47
CA ARG A 54 -5.04 -1.49 3.16
C ARG A 54 -5.75 -0.40 2.39
N THR A 55 -4.93 0.47 1.80
CA THR A 55 -5.34 1.51 0.86
C THR A 55 -4.57 1.29 -0.44
N TYR A 56 -5.31 1.02 -1.52
CA TYR A 56 -4.76 0.74 -2.85
C TYR A 56 -4.67 2.01 -3.69
N GLU A 57 -3.86 1.94 -4.74
CA GLU A 57 -3.63 3.04 -5.69
C GLU A 57 -3.19 4.34 -4.99
N VAL A 58 -2.23 4.21 -4.06
CA VAL A 58 -1.64 5.35 -3.35
C VAL A 58 -0.13 5.38 -3.59
N LEU A 59 0.37 6.57 -3.93
CA LEU A 59 1.80 6.84 -4.06
C LEU A 59 2.27 7.76 -2.94
N THR A 60 3.26 7.32 -2.18
CA THR A 60 3.94 8.16 -1.17
C THR A 60 4.88 9.14 -1.88
N LYS A 61 4.72 10.44 -1.61
CA LYS A 61 5.52 11.52 -2.22
C LYS A 61 6.71 11.91 -1.36
N ARG A 62 6.49 12.12 -0.06
CA ARG A 62 7.54 12.47 0.91
C ARG A 62 7.12 12.22 2.35
N PHE A 63 8.12 12.10 3.23
CA PHE A 63 7.90 12.16 4.67
C PHE A 63 7.77 13.61 5.13
N VAL A 64 6.86 13.83 6.07
CA VAL A 64 6.71 15.09 6.80
C VAL A 64 7.30 14.85 8.19
N GLY A 65 8.33 15.62 8.54
CA GLY A 65 9.01 15.54 9.83
C GLY A 65 8.84 16.81 10.66
N ASP A 66 9.10 16.71 11.95
CA ASP A 66 9.23 17.86 12.85
C ASP A 66 10.66 18.46 12.83
N GLU A 67 10.85 19.53 13.60
CA GLU A 67 12.13 20.24 13.73
C GLU A 67 13.26 19.36 14.31
N ASN A 68 12.92 18.24 14.96
CA ASN A 68 13.86 17.30 15.55
C ASN A 68 14.17 16.11 14.63
N GLY A 69 13.62 16.09 13.40
CA GLY A 69 13.81 15.01 12.44
C GLY A 69 12.96 13.77 12.72
N THR A 70 11.93 13.87 13.57
CA THR A 70 10.98 12.78 13.82
C THR A 70 9.84 12.84 12.82
N VAL A 71 9.41 11.69 12.29
CA VAL A 71 8.27 11.64 11.37
C VAL A 71 6.98 12.07 12.08
N LYS A 72 6.20 12.89 11.39
CA LYS A 72 4.86 13.34 11.79
C LYS A 72 3.78 12.87 10.81
N GLY A 73 4.18 12.50 9.60
CA GLY A 73 3.27 11.99 8.60
C GLY A 73 3.95 11.77 7.27
N LEU A 74 3.12 11.53 6.27
CA LEU A 74 3.51 11.30 4.89
C LEU A 74 2.54 12.07 3.98
N GLU A 75 3.10 12.77 3.00
CA GLU A 75 2.34 13.29 1.89
C GLU A 75 2.18 12.17 0.86
N VAL A 76 0.93 11.93 0.47
CA VAL A 76 0.56 10.90 -0.51
C VAL A 76 -0.32 11.51 -1.59
N VAL A 77 -0.41 10.83 -2.72
CA VAL A 77 -1.32 11.16 -3.81
C VAL A 77 -2.02 9.88 -4.28
N ARG A 78 -3.26 10.00 -4.74
CA ARG A 78 -3.94 8.89 -5.41
C ARG A 78 -3.36 8.73 -6.80
N VAL A 79 -3.25 7.48 -7.23
CA VAL A 79 -2.86 7.15 -8.60
C VAL A 79 -3.97 6.37 -9.29
N ARG A 80 -3.87 6.26 -10.61
CA ARG A 80 -4.67 5.33 -11.40
C ARG A 80 -3.76 4.63 -12.38
N TRP A 81 -3.92 3.32 -12.50
CA TRP A 81 -3.17 2.56 -13.47
C TRP A 81 -3.87 2.48 -14.83
N GLU A 82 -3.14 2.82 -15.88
CA GLU A 82 -3.62 2.84 -17.26
C GLU A 82 -2.57 2.21 -18.18
N LYS A 83 -3.01 1.75 -19.36
CA LYS A 83 -2.09 1.38 -20.43
C LYS A 83 -1.72 2.63 -21.22
N ASP A 84 -0.44 2.83 -21.45
CA ASP A 84 0.05 3.87 -22.35
C ASP A 84 -0.22 3.51 -23.83
N GLU A 85 0.11 4.42 -24.74
CA GLU A 85 -0.03 4.22 -26.19
C GLU A 85 0.78 3.04 -26.73
N THR A 86 1.81 2.62 -25.98
CA THR A 86 2.67 1.46 -26.29
C THR A 86 2.20 0.16 -25.64
N GLY A 87 1.10 0.22 -24.88
CA GLY A 87 0.52 -0.90 -24.14
C GLY A 87 1.18 -1.21 -22.79
N LYS A 88 2.16 -0.41 -22.35
CA LYS A 88 2.79 -0.56 -21.03
C LYS A 88 1.87 -0.06 -19.94
N PHE A 89 1.88 -0.77 -18.82
CA PHE A 89 1.12 -0.40 -17.63
C PHE A 89 1.89 0.68 -16.87
N GLN A 90 1.31 1.88 -16.77
CA GLN A 90 1.87 3.01 -16.05
C GLN A 90 0.80 3.60 -15.13
N PHE A 91 1.24 4.16 -14.01
CA PHE A 91 0.33 4.92 -13.15
C PHE A 91 0.36 6.39 -13.55
N LYS A 92 -0.78 7.06 -13.36
CA LYS A 92 -0.91 8.52 -13.41
C LYS A 92 -1.38 9.03 -12.06
N GLU A 93 -0.77 10.10 -11.57
CA GLU A 93 -1.22 10.80 -10.37
C GLU A 93 -2.56 11.49 -10.65
N ILE A 94 -3.47 11.44 -9.68
CA ILE A 94 -4.76 12.13 -9.75
C ILE A 94 -4.54 13.52 -9.14
N GLU A 95 -4.54 14.57 -9.98
CA GLU A 95 -4.36 15.95 -9.52
C GLU A 95 -5.42 16.35 -8.48
N GLY A 96 -4.99 17.02 -7.42
CA GLY A 96 -5.88 17.47 -6.33
C GLY A 96 -6.26 16.38 -5.33
N SER A 97 -5.67 15.18 -5.44
CA SER A 97 -5.86 14.07 -4.50
C SER A 97 -4.77 13.98 -3.44
N GLU A 98 -3.89 14.98 -3.37
CA GLU A 98 -2.82 15.04 -2.38
C GLU A 98 -3.41 15.14 -0.97
N GLU A 99 -2.96 14.25 -0.09
CA GLU A 99 -3.36 14.26 1.31
C GLU A 99 -2.16 14.01 2.23
N ILE A 100 -2.21 14.54 3.45
CA ILE A 100 -1.25 14.23 4.50
C ILE A 100 -1.88 13.17 5.40
N ILE A 101 -1.22 12.02 5.51
CA ILE A 101 -1.56 10.99 6.48
C ILE A 101 -0.64 11.18 7.69
N GLU A 102 -1.23 11.50 8.84
CA GLU A 102 -0.49 11.57 10.11
C GLU A 102 0.05 10.20 10.50
N ALA A 103 1.32 10.15 10.93
CA ALA A 103 1.97 8.93 11.34
C ALA A 103 3.17 9.21 12.25
N ASP A 104 3.21 8.49 13.38
CA ASP A 104 4.33 8.53 14.33
C ASP A 104 5.44 7.51 13.98
N LEU A 105 5.12 6.49 13.17
CA LEU A 105 6.03 5.43 12.76
C LEU A 105 5.73 4.99 11.32
N VAL A 106 6.78 4.90 10.49
CA VAL A 106 6.68 4.39 9.12
C VAL A 106 7.58 3.17 8.95
N LEU A 107 7.02 2.11 8.38
CA LEU A 107 7.72 0.86 8.09
C LEU A 107 7.76 0.62 6.58
N LEU A 108 8.96 0.54 6.01
CA LEU A 108 9.13 0.27 4.57
C LEU A 108 9.11 -1.25 4.34
N ALA A 109 7.98 -1.75 3.84
CA ALA A 109 7.76 -3.18 3.56
C ALA A 109 7.93 -3.51 2.07
N MET A 110 9.02 -3.01 1.44
CA MET A 110 9.25 -3.10 -0.01
C MET A 110 9.83 -4.46 -0.47
N GLY A 111 10.07 -5.39 0.47
CA GLY A 111 10.73 -6.65 0.18
C GLY A 111 12.23 -6.49 -0.08
N PHE A 112 12.81 -7.45 -0.79
CA PHE A 112 14.26 -7.54 -1.07
C PHE A 112 14.48 -7.82 -2.55
N LEU A 113 15.60 -7.35 -3.11
CA LEU A 113 15.98 -7.63 -4.50
C LEU A 113 16.59 -9.03 -4.68
N GLY A 114 17.16 -9.59 -3.62
CA GLY A 114 17.89 -10.85 -3.61
C GLY A 114 18.94 -10.84 -2.50
N PRO A 115 19.66 -11.95 -2.30
CA PRO A 115 20.84 -11.95 -1.43
C PRO A 115 21.95 -11.09 -2.03
N GLU A 116 22.80 -10.52 -1.19
CA GLU A 116 24.10 -10.00 -1.63
C GLU A 116 25.00 -11.17 -2.06
N ALA A 117 25.89 -10.90 -3.02
CA ALA A 117 26.84 -11.88 -3.57
C ALA A 117 28.08 -12.03 -2.70
#